data_AF-A0A848ZMV8-F1
#
_entry.id   AF-A0A848ZMV8-F1
#
_cell.length_a   1.000
_cell.length_b   1.000
_cell.length_c   1.000
_cell.angle_alpha   90.00
_cell.angle_beta   90.00
_cell.angle_gamma   90.00
#
_symmetry.space_group_name_H-M   'P 1'
#
loop_
_entity.id
_entity.type
_entity.pdbx_description
1 polymer ?
#
loop_
_entity_poly.entity_id
_entity_poly.type
_entity_poly.pdbx_seq_one_letter_code
_entity_poly.pdbx_strand_id
1 'polypeptide(L)'
;MTSGQDKFPLVGSQFGFQQHGKNGAWISDLLPYTAKMADDICIVKSMYTEAINHDPAVTFFQTGSQQPGRPSIGSWLSYGLGSENENLPAFTVLLSRGSGRPNGQPLYTRLWGNGFLHSLHQGVQFRAAKDPVLYLNDPKGITKAGKRDMLDQIAALNDKHFQENGDPEIQSRIAQYEMAYRMQTSVPEVINTDNEPDYIYKMYGADAKIPGTYAANCLLARRLAEQDVRFIQLYHMGWDQHDNLPGAIARQAKDVDQASAALVADLKQRGMLEDTLVIWGGEFGRTNYSQGVLTDTNYGRDHHPRCFSMWMAGGGIKPGIVYGETDDFGYNITQNPVHVHDFQATLLHQLGIDHEKLVYKYQGRRFRLTDVEGHVIKDILT
;
A
#
# COMPACT_ATOMS: atom_id res chain seq x y z
N MET A 1 20.81 14.17 2.36
CA MET A 1 21.47 15.07 1.39
C MET A 1 22.96 15.11 1.62
N THR A 2 23.67 14.24 0.91
CA THR A 2 25.12 14.07 1.00
C THR A 2 25.91 14.94 0.02
N SER A 3 25.25 15.90 -0.65
CA SER A 3 25.83 16.74 -1.70
C SER A 3 26.99 17.63 -1.25
N GLY A 4 27.12 17.90 0.06
CA GLY A 4 28.20 18.68 0.65
C GLY A 4 29.23 17.86 1.43
N GLN A 5 29.22 16.52 1.29
CA GLN A 5 30.12 15.64 2.02
C GLN A 5 31.37 15.32 1.18
N ASP A 6 32.57 15.51 1.75
CA ASP A 6 33.84 15.30 1.04
C ASP A 6 34.19 13.81 0.80
N LYS A 7 33.59 12.90 1.58
CA LYS A 7 33.87 11.46 1.53
C LYS A 7 32.58 10.65 1.70
N PHE A 8 32.49 9.47 1.09
CA PHE A 8 31.37 8.55 1.23
C PHE A 8 31.85 7.21 1.82
N PRO A 9 32.01 7.10 3.15
CA PRO A 9 32.44 5.85 3.76
C PRO A 9 31.42 4.75 3.48
N LEU A 10 31.84 3.67 2.81
CA LEU A 10 31.00 2.49 2.62
C LEU A 10 30.71 1.85 3.98
N VAL A 11 29.47 1.43 4.20
CA VAL A 11 29.03 0.82 5.45
C VAL A 11 28.36 -0.51 5.15
N GLY A 12 28.99 -1.61 5.57
CA GLY A 12 28.39 -2.93 5.53
C GLY A 12 27.17 -3.05 6.45
N SER A 13 26.39 -4.13 6.30
CA SER A 13 25.32 -4.42 7.25
C SER A 13 25.89 -4.84 8.61
N GLN A 14 25.31 -4.34 9.70
CA GLN A 14 25.56 -4.87 11.05
C GLN A 14 24.72 -6.13 11.34
N PHE A 15 23.73 -6.42 10.51
CA PHE A 15 22.84 -7.56 10.61
C PHE A 15 23.31 -8.68 9.70
N GLY A 16 23.14 -9.92 10.15
CA GLY A 16 23.38 -11.10 9.33
C GLY A 16 22.35 -11.21 8.20
N PHE A 17 22.79 -11.91 7.16
CA PHE A 17 21.98 -12.29 6.01
C PHE A 17 22.25 -13.76 5.72
N GLN A 18 21.20 -14.49 5.38
CA GLN A 18 21.29 -15.90 5.04
C GLN A 18 20.43 -16.17 3.80
N GLN A 19 20.77 -17.23 3.07
CA GLN A 19 19.97 -17.68 1.94
C GLN A 19 18.81 -18.53 2.42
N HIS A 20 17.60 -18.22 1.96
CA HIS A 20 16.37 -18.91 2.30
C HIS A 20 15.60 -19.33 1.04
N GLY A 21 14.75 -20.35 1.19
CA GLY A 21 13.99 -20.93 0.10
C GLY A 21 14.85 -21.72 -0.89
N LYS A 22 14.19 -22.33 -1.88
CA LYS A 22 14.81 -23.21 -2.89
C LYS A 22 15.72 -22.46 -3.86
N ASN A 23 15.43 -21.18 -4.09
CA ASN A 23 16.22 -20.31 -4.99
C ASN A 23 17.24 -19.43 -4.24
N GLY A 24 17.46 -19.68 -2.94
CA GLY A 24 18.54 -19.05 -2.18
C GLY A 24 18.43 -17.54 -2.04
N ALA A 25 17.24 -17.04 -1.74
CA ALA A 25 16.98 -15.62 -1.51
C ALA A 25 17.74 -15.10 -0.28
N TRP A 26 18.53 -14.05 -0.45
CA TRP A 26 19.21 -13.37 0.65
C TRP A 26 18.22 -12.54 1.48
N ILE A 27 17.97 -12.94 2.72
CA ILE A 27 17.08 -12.25 3.65
C ILE A 27 17.84 -11.98 4.94
N SER A 28 17.62 -10.79 5.52
CA SER A 28 18.26 -10.39 6.77
C SER A 28 17.67 -11.14 7.96
N ASP A 29 18.49 -11.39 8.99
CA ASP A 29 18.03 -11.93 10.28
C ASP A 29 17.04 -10.98 11.00
N LEU A 30 16.86 -9.74 10.53
CA LEU A 30 15.81 -8.83 10.98
C LEU A 30 14.41 -9.22 10.52
N LEU A 31 14.31 -10.06 9.48
CA LEU A 31 13.04 -10.49 8.89
C LEU A 31 12.83 -12.02 9.01
N PRO A 32 12.92 -12.60 10.23
CA PRO A 32 12.87 -14.06 10.42
C PRO A 32 11.55 -14.72 10.02
N TYR A 33 10.44 -13.98 9.96
CA TYR A 33 9.15 -14.50 9.50
C TYR A 33 9.05 -14.44 7.97
N THR A 34 9.50 -13.35 7.35
CA THR A 34 9.62 -13.27 5.88
C THR A 34 10.54 -14.35 5.33
N ALA A 35 11.65 -14.63 6.03
CA ALA A 35 12.57 -15.70 5.68
C ALA A 35 11.90 -17.09 5.58
N LYS A 36 10.87 -17.36 6.40
CA LYS A 36 10.14 -18.64 6.38
C LYS A 36 9.21 -18.79 5.18
N MET A 37 8.78 -17.68 4.59
CA MET A 37 7.90 -17.66 3.41
C MET A 37 8.66 -17.34 2.12
N ALA A 38 10.00 -17.48 2.11
CA ALA A 38 10.83 -17.19 0.93
C ALA A 38 10.38 -17.96 -0.32
N ASP A 39 9.86 -19.18 -0.16
CA ASP A 39 9.34 -20.00 -1.27
C ASP A 39 7.91 -19.62 -1.72
N ASP A 40 7.21 -18.75 -0.99
CA ASP A 40 5.86 -18.28 -1.30
C ASP A 40 5.84 -16.90 -1.97
N ILE A 41 6.97 -16.20 -1.98
CA ILE A 41 7.07 -14.81 -2.47
C ILE A 41 8.01 -14.69 -3.67
N CYS A 42 7.70 -13.77 -4.58
CA CYS A 42 8.60 -13.27 -5.62
C CYS A 42 9.31 -12.02 -5.09
N ILE A 43 10.63 -12.04 -4.98
CA ILE A 43 11.42 -10.87 -4.59
C ILE A 43 11.96 -10.19 -5.85
N VAL A 44 11.57 -8.94 -6.10
CA VAL A 44 12.16 -8.10 -7.14
C VAL A 44 13.21 -7.22 -6.49
N LYS A 45 14.50 -7.41 -6.81
CA LYS A 45 15.62 -6.62 -6.23
C LYS A 45 16.18 -5.53 -7.14
N SER A 46 15.59 -5.37 -8.33
CA SER A 46 16.00 -4.43 -9.36
C SER A 46 14.98 -3.30 -9.60
N MET A 47 14.20 -2.94 -8.58
CA MET A 47 13.30 -1.79 -8.69
C MET A 47 14.09 -0.49 -8.79
N TYR A 48 13.66 0.45 -9.62
CA TYR A 48 14.22 1.80 -9.65
C TYR A 48 13.17 2.88 -9.97
N THR A 49 13.51 4.12 -9.62
CA THR A 49 12.71 5.33 -9.83
C THR A 49 13.63 6.55 -10.01
N GLU A 50 13.13 7.66 -10.55
CA GLU A 50 13.89 8.92 -10.61
C GLU A 50 13.72 9.77 -9.35
N ALA A 51 12.64 9.55 -8.60
CA ALA A 51 12.29 10.40 -7.47
C ALA A 51 13.19 10.10 -6.25
N ILE A 52 13.96 11.11 -5.82
CA ILE A 52 14.87 10.97 -4.67
C ILE A 52 14.22 11.36 -3.33
N ASN A 53 13.15 12.15 -3.35
CA ASN A 53 12.47 12.59 -2.13
C ASN A 53 11.21 11.76 -1.89
N HIS A 54 10.89 11.50 -0.62
CA HIS A 54 9.74 10.69 -0.22
C HIS A 54 8.43 11.13 -0.87
N ASP A 55 8.03 12.40 -0.76
CA ASP A 55 6.73 12.84 -1.26
C ASP A 55 6.57 12.67 -2.80
N PRO A 56 7.51 13.12 -3.65
CA PRO A 56 7.50 12.80 -5.07
C PRO A 56 7.54 11.30 -5.39
N ALA A 57 8.33 10.52 -4.63
CA ALA A 57 8.50 9.09 -4.90
C ALA A 57 7.24 8.29 -4.55
N VAL A 58 6.64 8.53 -3.39
CA VAL A 58 5.35 7.92 -3.02
C VAL A 58 4.25 8.40 -3.97
N THR A 59 4.21 9.68 -4.32
CA THR A 59 3.26 10.20 -5.33
C THR A 59 3.42 9.47 -6.66
N PHE A 60 4.66 9.18 -7.07
CA PHE A 60 4.93 8.46 -8.31
C PHE A 60 4.47 7.00 -8.25
N PHE A 61 4.78 6.29 -7.18
CA PHE A 61 4.29 4.93 -6.95
C PHE A 61 2.76 4.86 -6.96
N GLN A 62 2.09 5.84 -6.35
CA GLN A 62 0.64 5.85 -6.26
C GLN A 62 -0.04 6.31 -7.55
N THR A 63 0.53 7.26 -8.29
CA THR A 63 -0.22 7.96 -9.37
C THR A 63 0.42 7.86 -10.75
N GLY A 64 1.60 7.23 -10.84
CA GLY A 64 2.42 7.16 -12.05
C GLY A 64 2.94 8.51 -12.53
N SER A 65 2.92 9.54 -11.67
CA SER A 65 3.62 10.81 -11.86
C SER A 65 4.22 11.31 -10.55
N GLN A 66 5.36 11.98 -10.62
CA GLN A 66 5.95 12.67 -9.46
C GLN A 66 5.17 13.95 -9.09
N GLN A 67 4.34 14.46 -10.01
CA GLN A 67 3.54 15.66 -9.78
C GLN A 67 2.17 15.28 -9.19
N PRO A 68 1.70 15.98 -8.14
CA PRO A 68 0.40 15.70 -7.55
C PRO A 68 -0.76 16.07 -8.49
N GLY A 69 -1.94 15.50 -8.23
CA GLY A 69 -3.19 15.82 -8.94
C GLY A 69 -3.70 14.74 -9.88
N ARG A 70 -2.93 13.66 -10.07
CA ARG A 70 -3.40 12.45 -10.77
C ARG A 70 -4.09 11.48 -9.79
N PRO A 71 -5.04 10.65 -10.26
CA PRO A 71 -5.67 9.62 -9.44
C PRO A 71 -4.64 8.59 -8.94
N SER A 72 -4.82 8.13 -7.71
CA SER A 72 -4.03 7.03 -7.16
C SER A 72 -4.39 5.68 -7.81
N ILE A 73 -3.52 4.69 -7.66
CA ILE A 73 -3.71 3.34 -8.17
C ILE A 73 -4.99 2.70 -7.64
N GLY A 74 -5.29 2.87 -6.35
CA GLY A 74 -6.57 2.41 -5.78
C GLY A 74 -7.79 3.09 -6.42
N SER A 75 -7.66 4.35 -6.83
CA SER A 75 -8.73 5.07 -7.54
C SER A 75 -8.89 4.57 -8.98
N TRP A 76 -7.78 4.30 -9.68
CA TRP A 76 -7.80 3.67 -11.01
C TRP A 76 -8.41 2.28 -10.97
N LEU A 77 -8.12 1.49 -9.93
CA LEU A 77 -8.71 0.16 -9.74
C LEU A 77 -10.19 0.26 -9.41
N SER A 78 -10.60 1.19 -8.54
CA SER A 78 -12.02 1.46 -8.30
C SER A 78 -12.75 1.86 -9.58
N TYR A 79 -12.11 2.64 -10.46
CA TYR A 79 -12.68 3.02 -11.76
C TYR A 79 -12.74 1.87 -12.76
N GLY A 80 -11.66 1.08 -12.88
CA GLY A 80 -11.56 0.01 -13.87
C GLY A 80 -12.34 -1.25 -13.49
N LEU A 81 -12.42 -1.56 -12.19
CA LEU A 81 -13.01 -2.81 -11.67
C LEU A 81 -14.35 -2.60 -10.97
N GLY A 82 -14.66 -1.39 -10.52
CA GLY A 82 -15.83 -1.12 -9.69
C GLY A 82 -15.73 -1.75 -8.29
N SER A 83 -16.87 -2.10 -7.71
CA SER A 83 -16.99 -2.79 -6.42
C SER A 83 -17.95 -3.96 -6.56
N GLU A 84 -17.64 -5.10 -5.94
CA GLU A 84 -18.62 -6.19 -5.73
C GLU A 84 -19.29 -6.06 -4.36
N ASN A 85 -18.71 -5.22 -3.49
CA ASN A 85 -19.26 -4.92 -2.19
C ASN A 85 -20.14 -3.66 -2.24
N GLU A 86 -21.39 -3.84 -1.83
CA GLU A 86 -22.41 -2.78 -1.74
C GLU A 86 -22.35 -1.96 -0.45
N ASN A 87 -21.63 -2.44 0.56
CA ASN A 87 -21.63 -1.94 1.93
C ASN A 87 -20.27 -1.37 2.38
N LEU A 88 -19.19 -1.68 1.66
CA LEU A 88 -17.83 -1.20 1.93
C LEU A 88 -17.23 -0.54 0.69
N PRO A 89 -16.31 0.42 0.86
CA PRO A 89 -15.65 1.07 -0.26
C PRO A 89 -14.72 0.11 -1.00
N ALA A 90 -14.65 0.21 -2.33
CA ALA A 90 -13.71 -0.56 -3.16
C ALA A 90 -12.24 -0.30 -2.82
N PHE A 91 -11.93 0.89 -2.28
CA PHE A 91 -10.58 1.33 -1.93
C PHE A 91 -10.52 1.81 -0.48
N THR A 92 -9.85 1.03 0.37
CA THR A 92 -9.64 1.33 1.80
C THR A 92 -8.17 1.61 2.11
N VAL A 93 -7.93 2.56 3.02
CA VAL A 93 -6.58 2.97 3.45
C VAL A 93 -6.43 2.84 4.96
N LEU A 94 -5.34 2.20 5.37
CA LEU A 94 -4.98 1.97 6.77
C LEU A 94 -3.61 2.59 7.05
N LEU A 95 -3.53 3.42 8.09
CA LEU A 95 -2.29 4.10 8.47
C LEU A 95 -1.75 3.52 9.78
N SER A 96 -0.44 3.32 9.84
CA SER A 96 0.29 2.95 11.04
C SER A 96 1.59 3.76 11.15
N ARG A 97 2.13 3.86 12.37
CA ARG A 97 3.41 4.53 12.66
C ARG A 97 4.44 3.50 13.06
N GLY A 98 5.62 3.58 12.46
CA GLY A 98 6.78 2.77 12.86
C GLY A 98 7.38 3.22 14.18
N SER A 99 7.81 2.25 14.97
CA SER A 99 8.54 2.44 16.22
C SER A 99 10.01 2.80 15.98
N GLY A 100 10.53 2.56 14.76
CA GLY A 100 11.87 2.97 14.34
C GLY A 100 12.05 4.49 14.34
N ARG A 101 11.13 5.20 13.68
CA ARG A 101 11.02 6.68 13.64
C ARG A 101 9.56 7.13 13.78
N PRO A 102 9.05 7.31 15.02
CA PRO A 102 7.63 7.62 15.28
C PRO A 102 7.12 8.96 14.71
N ASN A 103 8.05 9.90 14.49
CA ASN A 103 7.79 11.21 13.88
C ASN A 103 8.24 11.25 12.40
N GLY A 104 8.07 10.13 11.69
CA GLY A 104 8.36 10.05 10.26
C GLY A 104 7.56 11.07 9.43
N GLN A 105 7.96 11.24 8.18
CA GLN A 105 7.34 12.22 7.29
C GLN A 105 5.82 11.96 7.17
N PRO A 106 4.99 13.01 7.25
CA PRO A 106 3.54 12.85 7.20
C PRO A 106 3.09 12.41 5.80
N LEU A 107 2.03 11.60 5.78
CA LEU A 107 1.34 11.24 4.54
C LEU A 107 0.26 12.27 4.22
N TYR A 108 0.09 12.55 2.93
CA TYR A 108 -0.93 13.46 2.44
C TYR A 108 -2.09 12.67 1.84
N THR A 109 -3.32 13.15 2.05
CA THR A 109 -4.55 12.49 1.54
C THR A 109 -4.56 12.29 0.02
N ARG A 110 -3.82 13.13 -0.72
CA ARG A 110 -3.65 12.98 -2.18
C ARG A 110 -3.05 11.64 -2.60
N LEU A 111 -2.33 10.93 -1.72
CA LEU A 111 -1.72 9.63 -2.03
C LEU A 111 -2.76 8.52 -2.24
N TRP A 112 -3.99 8.73 -1.75
CA TRP A 112 -5.16 7.88 -2.01
C TRP A 112 -6.32 8.70 -2.61
N GLY A 113 -5.99 9.76 -3.34
CA GLY A 113 -6.95 10.67 -3.94
C GLY A 113 -7.48 10.20 -5.29
N ASN A 114 -8.74 10.54 -5.60
CA ASN A 114 -9.35 10.30 -6.90
C ASN A 114 -8.82 11.21 -8.02
N GLY A 115 -8.09 12.28 -7.69
CA GLY A 115 -7.56 13.23 -8.68
C GLY A 115 -8.67 13.82 -9.54
N PHE A 116 -8.62 13.57 -10.85
CA PHE A 116 -9.65 13.99 -11.81
C PHE A 116 -10.71 12.93 -12.11
N LEU A 117 -10.63 11.73 -11.54
CA LEU A 117 -11.72 10.76 -11.61
C LEU A 117 -12.88 11.23 -10.73
N HIS A 118 -14.06 10.65 -10.91
CA HIS A 118 -15.20 11.00 -10.07
C HIS A 118 -14.92 10.75 -8.59
N SER A 119 -15.52 11.58 -7.73
CA SER A 119 -15.31 11.53 -6.27
C SER A 119 -15.68 10.19 -5.64
N LEU A 120 -16.54 9.38 -6.30
CA LEU A 120 -16.89 8.03 -5.85
C LEU A 120 -15.68 7.07 -5.79
N HIS A 121 -14.58 7.36 -6.49
CA HIS A 121 -13.36 6.57 -6.50
C HIS A 121 -12.33 6.98 -5.43
N GLN A 122 -12.68 7.94 -4.57
CA GLN A 122 -11.81 8.41 -3.49
C GLN A 122 -11.54 7.31 -2.47
N GLY A 123 -10.27 7.10 -2.11
CA GLY A 123 -9.90 6.16 -1.06
C GLY A 123 -10.46 6.58 0.30
N VAL A 124 -11.00 5.62 1.04
CA VAL A 124 -11.57 5.85 2.37
C VAL A 124 -10.60 5.38 3.44
N GLN A 125 -10.17 6.31 4.29
CA GLN A 125 -9.27 5.99 5.40
C GLN A 125 -10.04 5.42 6.59
N PHE A 126 -9.63 4.25 7.07
CA PHE A 126 -10.09 3.69 8.34
C PHE A 126 -9.06 4.05 9.42
N ARG A 127 -9.51 4.79 10.44
CA ARG A 127 -8.68 5.30 11.54
C ARG A 127 -8.65 4.33 12.69
N ALA A 128 -7.51 4.30 13.37
CA ALA A 128 -7.35 3.63 14.66
C ALA A 128 -7.98 4.44 15.80
N ALA A 129 -9.29 4.60 15.76
CA ALA A 129 -10.05 5.36 16.74
C ALA A 129 -11.41 4.71 16.98
N LYS A 130 -12.11 5.16 18.03
CA LYS A 130 -13.49 4.75 18.33
C LYS A 130 -14.42 4.92 17.11
N ASP A 131 -14.21 6.00 16.36
CA ASP A 131 -14.88 6.26 15.09
C ASP A 131 -13.85 6.04 13.95
N PRO A 132 -13.79 4.82 13.37
CA PRO A 132 -12.79 4.51 12.34
C PRO A 132 -13.03 5.30 11.06
N VAL A 133 -14.29 5.63 10.76
CA VAL A 133 -14.66 6.55 9.68
C VAL A 133 -15.31 7.76 10.34
N LEU A 134 -14.76 8.94 10.07
CA LEU A 134 -15.26 10.17 10.68
C LEU A 134 -16.69 10.46 10.19
N TYR A 135 -17.52 10.94 11.12
CA TYR A 135 -18.91 11.34 10.84
C TYR A 135 -19.80 10.23 10.30
N LEU A 136 -19.38 8.97 10.46
CA LEU A 136 -20.18 7.82 10.06
C LEU A 136 -21.38 7.63 11.02
N ASN A 137 -21.15 7.80 12.32
CA ASN A 137 -22.17 7.63 13.36
C ASN A 137 -23.16 8.81 13.42
N ASP A 138 -24.41 8.48 13.74
CA ASP A 138 -25.46 9.48 13.89
C ASP A 138 -25.35 10.31 15.18
N PRO A 139 -25.68 11.61 15.13
CA PRO A 139 -25.86 12.40 16.33
C PRO A 139 -27.05 11.88 17.15
N LYS A 140 -27.02 12.11 18.47
CA LYS A 140 -28.09 11.69 19.38
C LYS A 140 -29.43 12.28 18.94
N GLY A 141 -30.47 11.45 18.90
CA GLY A 141 -31.84 11.86 18.56
C GLY A 141 -32.27 11.57 17.11
N ILE A 142 -31.35 11.14 16.24
CA ILE A 142 -31.69 10.68 14.89
C ILE A 142 -32.07 9.20 14.93
N THR A 143 -33.22 8.86 14.36
CA THR A 143 -33.65 7.46 14.18
C THR A 143 -33.18 6.95 12.83
N LYS A 144 -32.97 5.63 12.70
CA LYS A 144 -32.63 5.01 11.41
C LYS A 144 -33.66 5.32 10.32
N ALA A 145 -34.95 5.28 10.66
CA ALA A 145 -36.04 5.62 9.74
C ALA A 145 -35.96 7.08 9.31
N GLY A 146 -35.81 8.03 10.25
CA GLY A 146 -35.70 9.45 9.92
C GLY A 146 -34.46 9.77 9.07
N LYS A 147 -33.35 9.04 9.27
CA LYS A 147 -32.16 9.19 8.41
C LYS A 147 -32.39 8.67 7.00
N ARG A 148 -33.03 7.50 6.85
CA ARG A 148 -33.38 6.95 5.54
C ARG A 148 -34.29 7.93 4.78
N ASP A 149 -35.33 8.43 5.44
CA ASP A 149 -36.23 9.44 4.85
C ASP A 149 -35.47 10.70 4.43
N MET A 150 -34.56 11.20 5.28
CA MET A 150 -33.72 12.36 4.96
C MET A 150 -32.85 12.11 3.72
N LEU A 151 -32.20 10.94 3.64
CA LEU A 151 -31.37 10.57 2.50
C LEU A 151 -32.19 10.43 1.21
N ASP A 152 -33.39 9.86 1.28
CA ASP A 152 -34.30 9.75 0.13
C ASP A 152 -34.71 11.13 -0.40
N GLN A 153 -35.00 12.09 0.50
CA GLN A 153 -35.33 13.45 0.09
C GLN A 153 -34.11 14.18 -0.52
N ILE A 154 -32.92 14.00 0.06
CA ILE A 154 -31.67 14.57 -0.49
C ILE A 154 -31.38 13.97 -1.87
N ALA A 155 -31.54 12.66 -2.04
CA ALA A 155 -31.37 11.97 -3.31
C ALA A 155 -32.35 12.54 -4.37
N ALA A 156 -33.63 12.68 -4.03
CA ALA A 156 -34.63 13.25 -4.94
C ALA A 156 -34.30 14.70 -5.37
N LEU A 157 -33.80 15.53 -4.43
CA LEU A 157 -33.36 16.90 -4.74
C LEU A 157 -32.12 16.92 -5.64
N ASN A 158 -31.14 16.05 -5.36
CA ASN A 158 -29.94 15.92 -6.18
C ASN A 158 -30.29 15.39 -7.58
N ASP A 159 -31.20 14.43 -7.70
CA ASP A 159 -31.66 13.92 -9.00
C ASP A 159 -32.30 15.03 -9.83
N LYS A 160 -33.15 15.87 -9.21
CA LYS A 160 -33.69 17.05 -9.90
C LYS A 160 -32.57 17.98 -10.38
N HIS A 161 -31.59 18.26 -9.53
CA HIS A 161 -30.45 19.10 -9.89
C HIS A 161 -29.59 18.49 -11.00
N PHE A 162 -29.46 17.16 -11.04
CA PHE A 162 -28.80 16.42 -12.12
C PHE A 162 -29.55 16.54 -13.44
N GLN A 163 -30.89 16.43 -13.44
CA GLN A 163 -31.69 16.63 -14.65
C GLN A 163 -31.53 18.05 -15.24
N GLU A 164 -31.28 19.05 -14.39
CA GLU A 164 -31.08 20.44 -14.81
C GLU A 164 -29.66 20.72 -15.34
N ASN A 165 -28.62 20.15 -14.71
CA ASN A 165 -27.21 20.51 -14.99
C ASN A 165 -26.44 19.44 -15.77
N GLY A 166 -26.83 18.17 -15.67
CA GLY A 166 -26.14 17.03 -16.27
C GLY A 166 -24.76 16.72 -15.70
N ASP A 167 -24.38 17.29 -14.55
CA ASP A 167 -23.07 17.06 -13.92
C ASP A 167 -23.02 15.70 -13.20
N PRO A 168 -22.19 14.74 -13.67
CA PRO A 168 -22.07 13.42 -13.06
C PRO A 168 -21.61 13.43 -11.60
N GLU A 169 -20.94 14.50 -11.13
CA GLU A 169 -20.56 14.61 -9.72
C GLU A 169 -21.75 14.65 -8.77
N ILE A 170 -22.92 15.07 -9.24
CA ILE A 170 -24.15 15.03 -8.45
C ILE A 170 -24.52 13.58 -8.13
N GLN A 171 -24.41 12.68 -9.11
CA GLN A 171 -24.67 11.25 -8.91
C GLN A 171 -23.62 10.61 -8.00
N SER A 172 -22.34 11.01 -8.15
CA SER A 172 -21.27 10.57 -7.23
C SER A 172 -21.58 10.91 -5.78
N ARG A 173 -22.10 12.11 -5.50
CA ARG A 173 -22.49 12.52 -4.14
C ARG A 173 -23.64 11.68 -3.58
N ILE A 174 -24.66 11.39 -4.39
CA ILE A 174 -25.76 10.49 -3.98
C ILE A 174 -25.19 9.13 -3.60
N ALA A 175 -24.36 8.54 -4.47
CA ALA A 175 -23.75 7.23 -4.23
C ALA A 175 -22.88 7.21 -2.95
N GLN A 176 -22.13 8.27 -2.69
CA GLN A 176 -21.34 8.41 -1.45
C GLN A 176 -22.22 8.47 -0.20
N TYR A 177 -23.35 9.19 -0.24
CA TYR A 177 -24.27 9.22 0.90
C TYR A 177 -24.90 7.85 1.17
N GLU A 178 -25.28 7.13 0.13
CA GLU A 178 -25.80 5.76 0.26
C GLU A 178 -24.75 4.81 0.83
N MET A 179 -23.51 4.87 0.33
CA MET A 179 -22.41 4.07 0.85
C MET A 179 -22.13 4.38 2.32
N ALA A 180 -22.06 5.66 2.70
CA ALA A 180 -21.88 6.07 4.09
C ALA A 180 -23.03 5.59 5.00
N TYR A 181 -24.26 5.52 4.49
CA TYR A 181 -25.39 4.94 5.23
C TYR A 181 -25.21 3.44 5.49
N ARG A 182 -24.83 2.67 4.46
CA ARG A 182 -24.61 1.22 4.57
C ARG A 182 -23.39 0.86 5.44
N MET A 183 -22.32 1.66 5.32
CA MET A 183 -21.11 1.48 6.12
C MET A 183 -21.36 1.58 7.63
N GLN A 184 -22.39 2.30 8.09
CA GLN A 184 -22.72 2.39 9.52
C GLN A 184 -23.01 1.04 10.17
N THR A 185 -23.57 0.09 9.40
CA THR A 185 -23.83 -1.26 9.90
C THR A 185 -22.64 -2.18 9.68
N SER A 186 -21.94 -2.07 8.55
CA SER A 186 -20.90 -3.03 8.16
C SER A 186 -19.53 -2.72 8.75
N VAL A 187 -19.15 -1.45 8.88
CA VAL A 187 -17.82 -1.07 9.42
C VAL A 187 -17.60 -1.60 10.85
N PRO A 188 -18.56 -1.51 11.80
CA PRO A 188 -18.39 -2.07 13.14
C PRO A 188 -18.11 -3.57 13.17
N GLU A 189 -18.67 -4.35 12.24
CA GLU A 189 -18.44 -5.79 12.14
C GLU A 189 -17.04 -6.12 11.61
N VAL A 190 -16.57 -5.37 10.61
CA VAL A 190 -15.26 -5.59 9.99
C VAL A 190 -14.12 -5.20 10.93
N ILE A 191 -14.24 -4.07 11.64
CA ILE A 191 -13.21 -3.60 12.56
C ILE A 191 -13.15 -4.42 13.86
N ASN A 192 -14.22 -5.12 14.21
CA ASN A 192 -14.28 -5.88 15.44
C ASN A 192 -13.53 -7.21 15.27
N THR A 193 -12.36 -7.29 15.91
CA THR A 193 -11.53 -8.50 15.94
C THR A 193 -11.65 -9.26 17.26
N ASP A 194 -12.53 -8.87 18.19
CA ASP A 194 -12.60 -9.45 19.54
C ASP A 194 -12.89 -10.97 19.52
N ASN A 195 -13.54 -11.45 18.46
CA ASN A 195 -13.88 -12.85 18.26
C ASN A 195 -12.83 -13.64 17.46
N GLU A 196 -11.71 -13.02 17.07
CA GLU A 196 -10.61 -13.74 16.40
C GLU A 196 -9.99 -14.76 17.36
N PRO A 197 -9.79 -16.01 16.92
CA PRO A 197 -9.25 -17.04 17.79
C PRO A 197 -7.79 -16.74 18.16
N ASP A 198 -7.36 -17.18 19.36
CA ASP A 198 -6.03 -16.86 19.90
C ASP A 198 -4.87 -17.25 18.99
N TYR A 199 -5.02 -18.30 18.17
CA TYR A 199 -3.99 -18.71 17.23
C TYR A 199 -3.75 -17.67 16.12
N ILE A 200 -4.76 -16.89 15.72
CA ILE A 200 -4.64 -15.79 14.76
C ILE A 200 -3.83 -14.66 15.39
N TYR A 201 -4.16 -14.25 16.62
CA TYR A 201 -3.36 -13.25 17.34
C TYR A 201 -1.91 -13.70 17.57
N LYS A 202 -1.69 -14.98 17.85
CA LYS A 202 -0.33 -15.54 17.93
C LYS A 202 0.40 -15.49 16.59
N MET A 203 -0.30 -15.72 15.48
CA MET A 203 0.26 -15.67 14.13
C MET A 203 0.71 -14.25 13.77
N TYR A 204 -0.18 -13.25 13.90
CA TYR A 204 0.11 -11.84 13.57
C TYR A 204 1.01 -11.13 14.58
N GLY A 205 1.04 -11.62 15.83
CA GLY A 205 1.79 -11.03 16.94
C GLY A 205 0.91 -10.23 17.89
N ALA A 206 1.42 -9.97 19.09
CA ALA A 206 0.66 -9.34 20.19
C ALA A 206 0.12 -7.94 19.82
N ASP A 207 0.85 -7.21 18.97
CA ASP A 207 0.47 -5.87 18.53
C ASP A 207 -0.80 -5.87 17.67
N ALA A 208 -1.24 -7.02 17.14
CA ALA A 208 -2.50 -7.14 16.42
C ALA A 208 -3.73 -6.84 17.29
N LYS A 209 -3.59 -6.88 18.63
CA LYS A 209 -4.64 -6.47 19.59
C LYS A 209 -4.67 -4.97 19.86
N ILE A 210 -3.74 -4.20 19.29
CA ILE A 210 -3.58 -2.77 19.56
C ILE A 210 -3.99 -1.99 18.30
N PRO A 211 -5.16 -1.33 18.29
CA PRO A 211 -5.63 -0.58 17.13
C PRO A 211 -4.60 0.43 16.62
N GLY A 212 -4.33 0.43 15.31
CA GLY A 212 -3.41 1.36 14.64
C GLY A 212 -1.95 0.93 14.56
N THR A 213 -1.59 -0.21 15.15
CA THR A 213 -0.32 -0.86 14.83
C THR A 213 -0.38 -1.45 13.40
N TYR A 214 0.79 -1.71 12.83
CA TYR A 214 0.86 -2.39 11.54
C TYR A 214 0.23 -3.78 11.59
N ALA A 215 0.47 -4.52 12.68
CA ALA A 215 -0.11 -5.84 12.89
C ALA A 215 -1.64 -5.84 12.94
N ALA A 216 -2.25 -4.87 13.64
CA ALA A 216 -3.71 -4.73 13.66
C ALA A 216 -4.26 -4.37 12.27
N ASN A 217 -3.53 -3.53 11.52
CA ASN A 217 -3.91 -3.18 10.16
C ASN A 217 -3.80 -4.37 9.20
N CYS A 218 -2.80 -5.25 9.32
CA CYS A 218 -2.71 -6.49 8.54
C CYS A 218 -3.89 -7.43 8.84
N LEU A 219 -4.26 -7.59 10.10
CA LEU A 219 -5.41 -8.40 10.49
C LEU A 219 -6.72 -7.82 9.93
N LEU A 220 -6.89 -6.49 10.02
CA LEU A 220 -8.02 -5.78 9.43
C LEU A 220 -8.04 -5.89 7.90
N ALA A 221 -6.88 -5.87 7.26
CA ALA A 221 -6.76 -6.06 5.82
C ALA A 221 -7.28 -7.43 5.38
N ARG A 222 -6.94 -8.50 6.12
CA ARG A 222 -7.52 -9.82 5.86
C ARG A 222 -9.05 -9.79 6.00
N ARG A 223 -9.59 -9.17 7.05
CA ARG A 223 -11.05 -9.05 7.25
C ARG A 223 -11.73 -8.26 6.13
N LEU A 224 -11.09 -7.19 5.64
CA LEU A 224 -11.58 -6.41 4.51
C LEU A 224 -11.57 -7.25 3.21
N ALA A 225 -10.52 -8.06 3.01
CA ALA A 225 -10.44 -8.97 1.86
C ALA A 225 -11.53 -10.05 1.91
N GLU A 226 -11.86 -10.60 3.08
CA GLU A 226 -12.98 -11.54 3.27
C GLU A 226 -14.36 -10.92 3.03
N GLN A 227 -14.41 -9.59 2.91
CA GLN A 227 -15.59 -8.84 2.57
C GLN A 227 -15.45 -8.23 1.17
N ASP A 228 -14.66 -8.82 0.28
CA ASP A 228 -14.57 -8.42 -1.13
C ASP A 228 -14.15 -6.95 -1.36
N VAL A 229 -13.39 -6.35 -0.42
CA VAL A 229 -12.77 -5.04 -0.64
C VAL A 229 -11.61 -5.19 -1.62
N ARG A 230 -11.80 -4.70 -2.84
CA ARG A 230 -10.88 -4.93 -3.98
C ARG A 230 -9.46 -4.37 -3.78
N PHE A 231 -9.30 -3.23 -3.12
CA PHE A 231 -7.98 -2.62 -2.92
C PHE A 231 -7.81 -2.08 -1.50
N ILE A 232 -6.87 -2.66 -0.77
CA ILE A 232 -6.59 -2.35 0.63
C ILE A 232 -5.14 -1.89 0.73
N GLN A 233 -4.94 -0.65 1.15
CA GLN A 233 -3.62 -0.04 1.19
C GLN A 233 -3.18 0.24 2.61
N LEU A 234 -2.04 -0.33 3.00
CA LEU A 234 -1.45 -0.15 4.32
C LEU A 234 -0.22 0.75 4.18
N TYR A 235 -0.25 1.91 4.83
CA TYR A 235 0.94 2.72 4.99
C TYR A 235 1.57 2.50 6.36
N HIS A 236 2.87 2.29 6.36
CA HIS A 236 3.68 2.20 7.57
C HIS A 236 4.80 3.24 7.52
N MET A 237 4.66 4.32 8.29
CA MET A 237 5.59 5.45 8.26
C MET A 237 6.88 5.14 9.04
N GLY A 238 7.98 5.83 8.72
CA GLY A 238 9.22 5.80 9.52
C GLY A 238 10.45 5.22 8.82
N TRP A 239 10.34 4.80 7.56
CA TRP A 239 11.44 4.30 6.71
C TRP A 239 12.38 5.40 6.20
N ASP A 240 12.82 6.28 7.11
CA ASP A 240 13.65 7.45 6.79
C ASP A 240 14.91 7.60 7.63
N GLN A 241 15.70 6.53 7.77
CA GLN A 241 16.85 6.51 8.69
C GLN A 241 18.09 7.25 8.16
N HIS A 242 18.06 8.58 8.21
CA HIS A 242 19.22 9.45 7.98
C HIS A 242 20.18 9.52 9.19
N ASP A 243 19.81 8.89 10.31
CA ASP A 243 20.60 8.67 11.53
C ASP A 243 20.06 7.44 12.28
N ASN A 244 20.79 6.96 13.30
CA ASN A 244 20.39 5.84 14.17
C ASN A 244 19.86 4.63 13.40
N LEU A 245 20.44 4.36 12.22
CA LEU A 245 19.93 3.35 11.32
C LEU A 245 19.93 1.96 11.97
N PRO A 246 21.01 1.48 12.62
CA PRO A 246 20.99 0.16 13.24
C PRO A 246 19.86 -0.02 14.25
N GLY A 247 19.65 0.96 15.14
CA GLY A 247 18.58 0.89 16.14
C GLY A 247 17.19 1.04 15.53
N ALA A 248 17.03 1.99 14.60
CA ALA A 248 15.73 2.31 14.02
C ALA A 248 15.24 1.23 13.04
N ILE A 249 16.12 0.65 12.22
CA ILE A 249 15.73 -0.39 11.25
C ILE A 249 15.33 -1.70 11.94
N ALA A 250 16.00 -2.07 13.04
CA ALA A 250 15.65 -3.27 13.80
C ALA A 250 14.24 -3.16 14.41
N ARG A 251 13.88 -1.98 14.92
CA ARG A 251 12.53 -1.68 15.40
C ARG A 251 11.50 -1.69 14.26
N GLN A 252 11.83 -1.03 13.14
CA GLN A 252 10.95 -0.97 11.98
C GLN A 252 10.68 -2.36 11.37
N ALA A 253 11.71 -3.20 11.27
CA ALA A 253 11.58 -4.58 10.82
C ALA A 253 10.68 -5.41 11.75
N LYS A 254 10.85 -5.25 13.07
CA LYS A 254 9.99 -5.91 14.07
C LYS A 254 8.52 -5.52 13.92
N ASP A 255 8.22 -4.26 13.60
CA ASP A 255 6.83 -3.79 13.44
C ASP A 255 6.11 -4.50 12.28
N VAL A 256 6.83 -4.87 11.21
CA VAL A 256 6.23 -5.33 9.96
C VAL A 256 6.40 -6.81 9.66
N ASP A 257 7.50 -7.44 10.08
CA ASP A 257 7.90 -8.75 9.58
C ASP A 257 6.87 -9.85 9.89
N GLN A 258 6.54 -10.01 11.18
CA GLN A 258 5.63 -11.06 11.61
C GLN A 258 4.24 -10.90 11.00
N ALA A 259 3.70 -9.68 11.01
CA ALA A 259 2.35 -9.41 10.52
C ALA A 259 2.23 -9.51 8.99
N SER A 260 3.27 -9.12 8.25
CA SER A 260 3.30 -9.28 6.79
C SER A 260 3.29 -10.75 6.40
N ALA A 261 4.12 -11.57 7.07
CA ALA A 261 4.15 -13.01 6.83
C ALA A 261 2.86 -13.70 7.29
N ALA A 262 2.28 -13.25 8.40
CA ALA A 262 0.99 -13.75 8.89
C ALA A 262 -0.15 -13.47 7.91
N LEU A 263 -0.19 -12.28 7.29
CA LEU A 263 -1.21 -11.94 6.30
C LEU A 263 -1.18 -12.90 5.11
N VAL A 264 0.02 -13.16 4.56
CA VAL A 264 0.20 -14.11 3.45
C VAL A 264 -0.22 -15.52 3.87
N ALA A 265 0.22 -15.98 5.04
CA ALA A 265 -0.11 -17.30 5.56
C ALA A 265 -1.62 -17.48 5.86
N ASP A 266 -2.28 -16.47 6.41
CA ASP A 266 -3.70 -16.48 6.75
C ASP A 266 -4.57 -16.48 5.48
N LEU A 267 -4.23 -15.65 4.47
CA LEU A 267 -4.87 -15.69 3.16
C LEU A 267 -4.70 -17.06 2.49
N LYS A 268 -3.49 -17.65 2.56
CA LYS A 268 -3.21 -18.98 2.04
C LYS A 268 -4.02 -20.06 2.75
N GLN A 269 -4.09 -20.01 4.08
CA GLN A 269 -4.88 -20.94 4.90
C GLN A 269 -6.37 -20.90 4.53
N ARG A 270 -6.87 -19.73 4.11
CA ARG A 270 -8.27 -19.52 3.70
C ARG A 270 -8.53 -19.81 2.22
N GLY A 271 -7.49 -20.14 1.44
CA GLY A 271 -7.60 -20.34 -0.01
C GLY A 271 -7.75 -19.05 -0.82
N MET A 272 -7.53 -17.88 -0.19
CA MET A 272 -7.67 -16.56 -0.81
C MET A 272 -6.36 -16.00 -1.37
N LEU A 273 -5.22 -16.68 -1.18
CA LEU A 273 -3.95 -16.17 -1.71
C LEU A 273 -3.87 -16.33 -3.25
N GLU A 274 -4.57 -17.33 -3.80
CA GLU A 274 -4.54 -17.60 -5.25
C GLU A 274 -5.20 -16.48 -6.07
N ASP A 275 -6.20 -15.81 -5.52
CA ASP A 275 -6.94 -14.70 -6.13
C ASP A 275 -6.64 -13.33 -5.49
N THR A 276 -5.82 -13.27 -4.44
CA THR A 276 -5.34 -12.03 -3.82
C THR A 276 -3.87 -11.78 -4.13
N LEU A 277 -3.57 -10.64 -4.77
CA LEU A 277 -2.20 -10.15 -4.94
C LEU A 277 -1.77 -9.34 -3.70
N VAL A 278 -0.80 -9.86 -2.95
CA VAL A 278 -0.18 -9.17 -1.81
C VAL A 278 1.15 -8.55 -2.25
N ILE A 279 1.35 -7.27 -1.95
CA ILE A 279 2.55 -6.52 -2.32
C ILE A 279 3.11 -5.82 -1.10
N TRP A 280 4.41 -5.99 -0.86
CA TRP A 280 5.14 -5.29 0.20
C TRP A 280 6.38 -4.61 -0.39
N GLY A 281 6.55 -3.35 -0.05
CA GLY A 281 7.64 -2.54 -0.56
C GLY A 281 7.53 -1.09 -0.15
N GLY A 282 8.42 -0.28 -0.72
CA GLY A 282 8.46 1.16 -0.54
C GLY A 282 8.89 1.85 -1.82
N GLU A 283 9.07 3.16 -1.72
CA GLU A 283 9.29 4.06 -2.85
C GLU A 283 10.74 4.12 -3.34
N PHE A 284 11.71 3.77 -2.49
CA PHE A 284 13.13 3.64 -2.85
C PHE A 284 13.94 2.96 -1.73
N GLY A 285 15.22 2.70 -1.99
CA GLY A 285 16.18 2.15 -1.04
C GLY A 285 17.01 3.21 -0.33
N ARG A 286 18.09 2.75 0.30
CA ARG A 286 19.07 3.59 1.03
C ARG A 286 20.47 3.33 0.53
N THR A 287 21.30 4.37 0.51
CA THR A 287 22.68 4.29 0.00
C THR A 287 23.50 3.22 0.72
N ASN A 288 24.51 2.66 0.07
CA ASN A 288 25.46 1.73 0.67
C ASN A 288 26.57 2.42 1.49
N TYR A 289 26.56 3.75 1.54
CA TYR A 289 27.49 4.57 2.29
C TYR A 289 26.80 5.38 3.40
N SER A 290 27.58 5.80 4.39
CA SER A 290 27.13 6.66 5.48
C SER A 290 26.77 8.05 4.99
N GLN A 291 25.61 8.55 5.43
CA GLN A 291 25.32 9.98 5.42
C GLN A 291 25.84 10.61 6.70
N GLY A 292 26.85 11.47 6.56
CA GLY A 292 27.47 12.13 7.70
C GLY A 292 28.42 11.19 8.47
N VAL A 293 28.66 11.54 9.73
CA VAL A 293 29.67 10.87 10.57
C VAL A 293 29.29 9.41 10.80
N LEU A 294 30.19 8.52 10.40
CA LEU A 294 30.13 7.09 10.71
C LEU A 294 30.78 6.85 12.07
N THR A 295 30.04 6.25 13.00
CA THR A 295 30.59 5.71 14.25
C THR A 295 30.32 4.21 14.34
N ASP A 296 30.98 3.52 15.27
CA ASP A 296 30.84 2.07 15.46
C ASP A 296 29.39 1.65 15.75
N THR A 297 28.62 2.52 16.42
CA THR A 297 27.27 2.23 16.91
C THR A 297 26.18 3.03 16.22
N ASN A 298 26.52 4.02 15.39
CA ASN A 298 25.55 4.94 14.83
C ASN A 298 25.98 5.50 13.47
N TYR A 299 25.05 5.48 12.53
CA TYR A 299 25.14 6.13 11.23
C TYR A 299 23.74 6.22 10.62
N GLY A 300 23.63 6.94 9.52
CA GLY A 300 22.46 6.94 8.66
C GLY A 300 22.83 6.73 7.21
N ARG A 301 21.81 6.64 6.34
CA ARG A 301 21.99 6.50 4.89
C ARG A 301 21.07 7.48 4.17
N ASP A 302 21.54 7.97 3.01
CA ASP A 302 20.74 8.87 2.18
C ASP A 302 19.76 8.08 1.31
N HIS A 303 18.86 8.78 0.62
CA HIS A 303 17.93 8.18 -0.32
C HIS A 303 18.65 7.53 -1.50
N HIS A 304 18.21 6.34 -1.92
CA HIS A 304 18.78 5.64 -3.07
C HIS A 304 17.70 5.06 -3.99
N PRO A 305 17.27 5.81 -5.02
CA PRO A 305 16.18 5.40 -5.90
C PRO A 305 16.62 4.48 -7.06
N ARG A 306 17.92 4.17 -7.17
CA ARG A 306 18.49 3.45 -8.33
C ARG A 306 18.43 1.93 -8.26
N CYS A 307 18.28 1.36 -7.07
CA CYS A 307 18.03 -0.06 -6.88
C CYS A 307 17.44 -0.29 -5.49
N PHE A 308 16.33 -1.01 -5.42
CA PHE A 308 15.71 -1.43 -4.16
C PHE A 308 14.87 -2.68 -4.36
N SER A 309 14.43 -3.24 -3.24
CA SER A 309 13.71 -4.50 -3.21
C SER A 309 12.25 -4.33 -2.83
N MET A 310 11.40 -5.14 -3.43
CA MET A 310 10.02 -5.38 -3.04
C MET A 310 9.74 -6.87 -3.13
N TRP A 311 8.65 -7.34 -2.52
CA TRP A 311 8.15 -8.68 -2.78
C TRP A 311 6.65 -8.70 -3.05
N MET A 312 6.25 -9.69 -3.83
CA MET A 312 4.87 -9.94 -4.25
C MET A 312 4.52 -11.40 -3.96
N ALA A 313 3.27 -11.68 -3.59
CA ALA A 313 2.79 -13.03 -3.30
C ALA A 313 1.35 -13.20 -3.78
N GLY A 314 1.00 -14.41 -4.23
CA GLY A 314 -0.35 -14.72 -4.69
C GLY A 314 -0.73 -14.07 -6.01
N GLY A 315 -2.01 -14.18 -6.39
CA GLY A 315 -2.59 -13.51 -7.55
C GLY A 315 -1.83 -13.77 -8.86
N GLY A 316 -1.41 -15.01 -9.11
CA GLY A 316 -0.70 -15.43 -10.33
C GLY A 316 0.77 -15.00 -10.44
N ILE A 317 1.39 -14.53 -9.35
CA ILE A 317 2.83 -14.25 -9.31
C ILE A 317 3.60 -15.55 -9.04
N LYS A 318 4.69 -15.78 -9.77
CA LYS A 318 5.57 -16.95 -9.59
C LYS A 318 6.17 -16.95 -8.18
N PRO A 319 5.87 -17.95 -7.35
CA PRO A 319 6.39 -17.99 -5.98
C PRO A 319 7.84 -18.46 -5.95
N GLY A 320 8.59 -17.99 -4.95
CA GLY A 320 9.93 -18.47 -4.63
C GLY A 320 11.05 -17.91 -5.49
N ILE A 321 10.78 -17.04 -6.47
CA ILE A 321 11.82 -16.51 -7.37
C ILE A 321 12.45 -15.23 -6.82
N VAL A 322 13.70 -14.99 -7.20
CA VAL A 322 14.38 -13.69 -7.05
C VAL A 322 14.61 -13.13 -8.45
N TYR A 323 14.06 -11.95 -8.72
CA TYR A 323 14.09 -11.32 -10.03
C TYR A 323 14.94 -10.05 -10.04
N GLY A 324 15.78 -9.93 -11.08
CA GLY A 324 16.75 -8.86 -11.26
C GLY A 324 18.08 -9.09 -10.54
N GLU A 325 19.10 -8.33 -10.89
CA GLU A 325 20.44 -8.36 -10.28
C GLU A 325 20.97 -6.95 -10.03
N THR A 326 21.76 -6.79 -8.96
CA THR A 326 22.50 -5.57 -8.64
C THR A 326 23.99 -5.85 -8.67
N ASP A 327 24.81 -4.79 -8.69
CA ASP A 327 26.25 -4.94 -8.45
C ASP A 327 26.55 -5.41 -7.02
N ASP A 328 27.81 -5.81 -6.78
CA ASP A 328 28.30 -6.32 -5.49
C ASP A 328 28.14 -5.32 -4.33
N PHE A 329 27.95 -4.04 -4.67
CA PHE A 329 27.79 -2.96 -3.71
C PHE A 329 26.32 -2.59 -3.47
N GLY A 330 25.39 -3.21 -4.19
CA GLY A 330 23.96 -2.87 -4.17
C GLY A 330 23.70 -1.42 -4.57
N TYR A 331 24.47 -0.88 -5.51
CA TYR A 331 24.39 0.52 -5.92
C TYR A 331 23.73 0.71 -7.29
N ASN A 332 23.99 -0.17 -8.25
CA ASN A 332 23.38 -0.17 -9.57
C ASN A 332 22.73 -1.51 -9.89
N ILE A 333 21.73 -1.47 -10.77
CA ILE A 333 21.13 -2.66 -11.38
C ILE A 333 22.05 -3.16 -12.49
N THR A 334 22.31 -4.46 -12.53
CA THR A 334 23.12 -5.12 -13.54
C THR A 334 22.28 -5.98 -14.49
N GLN A 335 21.12 -6.49 -14.06
CA GLN A 335 20.21 -7.28 -14.89
C GLN A 335 18.74 -7.04 -14.55
N ASN A 336 17.88 -7.14 -15.56
CA ASN A 336 16.41 -7.06 -15.52
C ASN A 336 15.89 -5.89 -14.65
N PRO A 337 16.19 -4.63 -15.02
CA PRO A 337 15.68 -3.47 -14.30
C PRO A 337 14.15 -3.43 -14.34
N VAL A 338 13.53 -3.03 -13.22
CA VAL A 338 12.08 -2.86 -13.11
C VAL A 338 11.77 -1.42 -12.77
N HIS A 339 11.20 -0.70 -13.72
CA HIS A 339 10.75 0.66 -13.48
C HIS A 339 9.41 0.66 -12.72
N VAL A 340 9.10 1.74 -12.00
CA VAL A 340 7.81 1.91 -11.30
C VAL A 340 6.63 1.72 -12.25
N HIS A 341 6.74 2.19 -13.49
CA HIS A 341 5.68 2.00 -14.50
C HIS A 341 5.53 0.54 -14.95
N ASP A 342 6.61 -0.25 -15.01
CA ASP A 342 6.54 -1.68 -15.34
C ASP A 342 5.87 -2.46 -14.21
N PHE A 343 6.18 -2.11 -12.97
CA PHE A 343 5.48 -2.65 -11.79
C PHE A 343 3.98 -2.32 -11.84
N GLN A 344 3.60 -1.07 -12.10
CA GLN A 344 2.19 -0.66 -12.21
C GLN A 344 1.47 -1.36 -13.37
N ALA A 345 2.12 -1.50 -14.52
CA ALA A 345 1.58 -2.24 -15.67
C ALA A 345 1.34 -3.71 -15.32
N THR A 346 2.31 -4.34 -14.63
CA THR A 346 2.24 -5.74 -14.20
C THR A 346 1.14 -5.96 -13.16
N LEU A 347 1.00 -5.04 -12.20
CA LEU A 347 -0.07 -5.07 -11.21
C LEU A 347 -1.45 -5.00 -11.89
N LEU A 348 -1.66 -4.04 -12.80
CA LEU A 348 -2.91 -3.93 -13.54
C LEU A 348 -3.20 -5.20 -14.36
N HIS A 349 -2.18 -5.77 -14.99
CA HIS A 349 -2.29 -7.02 -15.73
C HIS A 349 -2.79 -8.18 -14.85
N GLN A 350 -2.24 -8.35 -13.65
CA GLN A 350 -2.68 -9.40 -12.71
C GLN A 350 -4.11 -9.20 -12.22
N LEU A 351 -4.62 -7.97 -12.27
CA LEU A 351 -6.02 -7.68 -11.98
C LEU A 351 -6.92 -7.76 -13.22
N GLY A 352 -6.43 -8.33 -14.32
CA GLY A 352 -7.18 -8.52 -15.57
C GLY A 352 -7.35 -7.24 -16.40
N ILE A 353 -6.59 -6.18 -16.10
CA ILE A 353 -6.69 -4.89 -16.75
C ILE A 353 -5.54 -4.68 -17.73
N ASP A 354 -5.89 -4.40 -18.98
CA ASP A 354 -4.94 -3.84 -19.96
C ASP A 354 -4.65 -2.38 -19.63
N HIS A 355 -3.47 -2.11 -19.07
CA HIS A 355 -3.09 -0.78 -18.60
C HIS A 355 -3.12 0.28 -19.71
N GLU A 356 -2.98 -0.12 -20.98
CA GLU A 356 -3.02 0.80 -22.11
C GLU A 356 -4.44 1.23 -22.49
N LYS A 357 -5.44 0.42 -22.13
CA LYS A 357 -6.85 0.65 -22.43
C LYS A 357 -7.61 1.32 -21.30
N LEU A 358 -7.14 1.17 -20.05
CA LEU A 358 -7.71 1.89 -18.91
C LEU A 358 -7.30 3.37 -18.94
N VAL A 359 -8.05 4.15 -19.72
CA VAL A 359 -7.78 5.56 -19.97
C VAL A 359 -8.96 6.44 -19.54
N TYR A 360 -8.65 7.64 -19.02
CA TYR A 360 -9.64 8.67 -18.71
C TYR A 360 -9.32 9.98 -19.44
N LYS A 361 -10.33 10.59 -20.08
CA LYS A 361 -10.15 11.85 -20.79
C LYS A 361 -10.38 13.03 -19.84
N TYR A 362 -9.34 13.80 -19.57
CA TYR A 362 -9.41 15.00 -18.73
C TYR A 362 -8.71 16.16 -19.43
N GLN A 363 -9.38 17.32 -19.50
CA GLN A 363 -8.86 18.54 -20.15
C GLN A 363 -8.24 18.30 -21.55
N GLY A 364 -8.86 17.42 -22.34
CA GLY A 364 -8.41 17.12 -23.71
C GLY A 364 -7.32 16.05 -23.84
N ARG A 365 -6.68 15.61 -22.76
CA ARG A 365 -5.70 14.51 -22.76
C ARG A 365 -6.30 13.21 -22.24
N ARG A 366 -5.90 12.08 -22.81
CA ARG A 366 -6.17 10.75 -22.26
C ARG A 366 -5.05 10.41 -21.27
N PHE A 367 -5.40 10.13 -20.04
CA PHE A 367 -4.48 9.72 -18.98
C PHE A 367 -4.69 8.24 -18.68
N ARG A 368 -3.60 7.55 -18.34
CA ARG A 368 -3.58 6.21 -17.73
C ARG A 368 -2.56 6.23 -16.57
N LEU A 369 -2.64 5.24 -15.67
CA LEU A 369 -1.72 5.16 -14.53
C LEU A 369 -0.26 5.18 -14.97
N THR A 370 0.12 4.37 -15.97
CA THR A 370 1.53 4.27 -16.42
C THR A 370 1.97 5.39 -17.38
N ASP A 371 1.20 6.47 -17.48
CA ASP A 371 1.41 7.57 -18.43
C ASP A 371 1.58 7.11 -19.89
N VAL A 372 2.76 7.20 -20.48
CA VAL A 372 3.08 6.71 -21.85
C VAL A 372 4.07 5.54 -21.83
N GLU A 373 4.31 4.99 -20.65
CA GLU A 373 5.34 3.99 -20.36
C GLU A 373 4.68 2.70 -19.82
N GLY A 374 5.54 1.78 -19.37
CA GLY A 374 5.20 0.57 -18.64
C GLY A 374 5.07 -0.65 -19.55
N HIS A 375 5.78 -1.72 -19.17
CA HIS A 375 5.70 -3.03 -19.79
C HIS A 375 5.38 -4.08 -18.74
N VAL A 376 4.55 -5.06 -19.10
CA VAL A 376 4.24 -6.19 -18.23
C VAL A 376 5.47 -7.09 -18.09
N ILE A 377 5.90 -7.33 -16.85
CA ILE A 377 7.04 -8.18 -16.50
C ILE A 377 6.59 -9.64 -16.54
N LYS A 378 6.58 -10.23 -17.72
CA LYS A 378 6.08 -11.61 -17.93
C LYS A 378 6.89 -12.67 -17.19
N ASP A 379 8.16 -12.38 -16.93
CA ASP A 379 9.08 -13.33 -16.30
C ASP A 379 8.67 -13.70 -14.88
N ILE A 380 7.94 -12.83 -14.17
CA ILE A 380 7.47 -13.06 -12.80
C ILE A 380 6.02 -13.60 -12.72
N LEU A 381 5.35 -13.84 -13.84
CA LEU A 381 3.96 -14.33 -13.90
C LEU A 381 3.90 -15.84 -14.12
N THR A 382 2.91 -16.54 -13.53
CA THR A 382 2.73 -18.00 -13.66
C THR A 382 2.26 -18.45 -15.03
#